data_AF-A0A931LQ80-F1
#
_entry.id   AF-A0A931LQ80-F1
#
_cell.length_a   1.000
_cell.length_b   1.000
_cell.length_c   1.000
_cell.angle_alpha   90.00
_cell.angle_beta   90.00
_cell.angle_gamma   90.00
#
_symmetry.space_group_name_H-M   'P 1'
#
loop_
_entity.id
_entity.type
_entity.pdbx_description
1 polymer ?
#
loop_
_entity_poly.entity_id
_entity_poly.type
_entity_poly.pdbx_seq_one_letter_code
_entity_poly.pdbx_strand_id
1 'polypeptide(L)'
;MAVRRRSIGHDPLGESEIMKEFYRPSTTSTSMGKSEKGAIFPSQNGEPNPADLVKATFYLAPDDIISLEELQLSVRKREGRKANKSELIREAISLLIKSYEK
;
A
#
# COMPACT_ATOMS: atom_id res chain seq x y z
N MET A 1 21.69 16.98 64.13
CA MET A 1 21.05 17.96 63.23
C MET A 1 20.91 17.33 61.85
N ALA A 2 19.69 16.99 61.42
CA ALA A 2 19.44 16.37 60.12
C ALA A 2 18.69 17.36 59.21
N VAL A 3 19.31 17.73 58.09
CA VAL A 3 18.79 18.68 57.10
C VAL A 3 17.73 17.98 56.25
N ARG A 4 16.45 18.34 56.43
CA ARG A 4 15.36 17.94 55.52
C ARG A 4 15.57 18.61 54.17
N ARG A 5 15.91 17.83 53.13
CA ARG A 5 15.94 18.31 51.75
C ARG A 5 14.51 18.54 51.27
N ARG A 6 14.25 19.78 50.85
CA ARG A 6 12.98 20.27 50.29
C ARG A 6 12.66 19.50 49.00
N SER A 7 11.37 19.20 48.83
CA SER A 7 10.78 18.56 47.65
C SER A 7 11.27 19.21 46.36
N ILE A 8 11.87 18.40 45.49
CA ILE A 8 12.17 18.73 44.11
C ILE A 8 10.85 19.13 43.46
N GLY A 9 10.83 20.32 42.85
CA GLY A 9 9.66 20.86 42.17
C GLY A 9 9.10 19.85 41.19
N HIS A 10 7.78 19.67 41.24
CA HIS A 10 7.06 18.95 40.21
C HIS A 10 7.17 19.79 38.93
N ASP A 11 7.98 19.35 37.98
CA ASP A 11 8.10 19.96 36.66
C ASP A 11 6.83 19.62 35.86
N PRO A 12 5.95 20.59 35.56
CA PRO A 12 4.68 20.35 34.89
C PRO A 12 4.85 19.94 33.41
N LEU A 13 6.08 19.93 32.89
CA LEU A 13 6.38 19.48 31.53
C LEU A 13 7.02 18.08 31.48
N GLY A 14 7.43 17.52 32.61
CA GLY A 14 8.11 16.22 32.65
C GLY A 14 7.21 15.02 32.36
N GLU A 15 5.90 15.16 32.54
CA GLU A 15 4.94 14.05 32.43
C GLU A 15 3.57 14.45 31.89
N SER A 16 3.50 15.31 30.87
CA SER A 16 2.20 15.45 30.17
C SER A 16 1.84 14.09 29.54
N GLU A 17 0.69 13.52 29.92
CA GLU A 17 0.12 12.32 29.27
C GLU A 17 0.08 12.45 27.75
N ILE A 18 -0.05 13.69 27.27
CA ILE A 18 -0.01 14.11 25.88
C ILE A 18 1.30 13.68 25.19
N MET A 19 2.47 13.82 25.83
CA MET A 19 3.73 13.33 25.26
C MET A 19 3.82 11.80 25.23
N LYS A 20 3.20 11.10 26.20
CA LYS A 20 3.15 9.63 26.21
C LYS A 20 2.32 9.09 25.03
N GLU A 21 1.30 9.82 24.58
CA GLU A 21 0.53 9.47 23.38
C GLU A 21 1.28 9.76 22.09
N PHE A 22 2.02 10.89 22.01
CA PHE A 22 2.78 11.26 20.81
C PHE A 22 4.05 10.42 20.59
N TYR A 23 4.71 9.99 21.67
CA TYR A 23 5.95 9.20 21.61
C TYR A 23 5.77 7.71 21.91
N ARG A 24 4.53 7.19 21.94
CA ARG A 24 4.32 5.74 21.92
C ARG A 24 4.85 5.21 20.57
N PRO A 25 5.97 4.48 20.53
CA PRO A 25 6.33 3.77 19.30
C PRO A 25 5.17 2.82 19.02
N SER A 26 4.59 2.92 17.82
CA SER A 26 3.39 2.18 17.43
C SER A 26 3.65 0.67 17.47
N THR A 27 3.47 0.04 18.62
CA THR A 27 3.34 -1.41 18.77
C THR A 27 1.87 -1.73 19.05
N THR A 28 0.99 -1.22 18.18
CA THR A 28 -0.39 -1.69 18.09
C THR A 28 -0.51 -2.47 16.80
N SER A 29 -0.25 -3.76 16.95
CA SER A 29 -0.69 -4.86 16.11
C SER A 29 -2.15 -4.72 15.69
N THR A 30 -2.39 -4.29 14.45
CA THR A 30 -3.60 -4.61 13.69
C THR A 30 -3.24 -4.56 12.21
N SER A 31 -3.31 -5.74 11.58
CA SER A 31 -3.23 -6.04 10.14
C SER A 31 -2.06 -5.47 9.33
N MET A 32 -1.12 -6.38 9.00
CA MET A 32 -0.50 -6.54 7.68
C MET A 32 -0.08 -5.25 6.95
N GLY A 33 1.19 -4.87 7.07
CA GLY A 33 1.74 -3.86 6.18
C GLY A 33 3.21 -3.51 6.44
N LYS A 34 4.05 -3.85 5.46
CA LYS A 34 5.43 -3.38 5.23
C LYS A 34 6.55 -4.03 6.04
N SER A 35 6.92 -5.24 5.61
CA SER A 35 8.33 -5.60 5.48
C SER A 35 8.86 -5.03 4.15
N GLU A 36 9.59 -3.93 4.25
CA GLU A 36 10.39 -3.39 3.16
C GLU A 36 11.62 -4.30 2.96
N LYS A 37 11.57 -5.09 1.88
CA LYS A 37 12.68 -5.62 1.03
C LYS A 37 12.15 -6.88 0.34
N GLY A 38 11.35 -6.67 -0.71
CA GLY A 38 10.86 -7.75 -1.57
C GLY A 38 11.96 -8.28 -2.48
N ALA A 39 12.89 -9.05 -1.91
CA ALA A 39 13.51 -10.12 -2.67
C ALA A 39 12.38 -11.14 -2.95
N ILE A 40 12.04 -11.32 -4.22
CA ILE A 40 11.05 -12.31 -4.66
C ILE A 40 11.70 -13.68 -4.44
N PHE A 41 11.47 -14.28 -3.28
CA PHE A 41 11.69 -15.71 -3.13
C PHE A 41 10.49 -16.40 -3.78
N PRO A 42 10.66 -17.20 -4.85
CA PRO A 42 9.58 -18.09 -5.25
C PRO A 42 9.32 -19.04 -4.08
N SER A 43 8.08 -19.05 -3.59
CA SER A 43 7.65 -20.00 -2.58
C SER A 43 7.90 -21.41 -3.12
N GLN A 44 8.86 -22.13 -2.53
CA GLN A 44 9.32 -23.40 -3.08
C GLN A 44 8.34 -24.57 -2.88
N ASN A 45 7.19 -24.36 -2.25
CA ASN A 45 6.14 -25.36 -2.14
C ASN A 45 4.79 -24.66 -1.96
N GLY A 46 3.95 -24.69 -3.00
CA GLY A 46 2.59 -24.15 -2.92
C GLY A 46 2.07 -23.87 -4.33
N GLU A 47 1.06 -24.62 -4.73
CA GLU A 47 0.31 -24.39 -5.96
C GLU A 47 -0.03 -22.90 -6.13
N PRO A 48 0.12 -22.32 -7.34
CA PRO A 48 -0.15 -20.91 -7.55
C PRO A 48 -1.61 -20.61 -7.22
N ASN A 49 -1.85 -19.76 -6.23
CA ASN A 49 -3.20 -19.30 -5.95
C ASN A 49 -3.64 -18.40 -7.12
N PRO A 50 -4.88 -18.49 -7.61
CA PRO A 50 -5.38 -17.58 -8.65
C PRO A 50 -5.41 -16.10 -8.20
N ALA A 51 -5.21 -15.84 -6.90
CA ALA A 51 -5.05 -14.52 -6.32
C ALA A 51 -3.59 -14.01 -6.32
N ASP A 52 -2.62 -14.83 -6.70
CA ASP A 52 -1.20 -14.46 -6.71
C ASP A 52 -0.89 -13.60 -7.94
N LEU A 53 -1.04 -12.29 -7.77
CA LEU A 53 -0.67 -11.32 -8.79
C LEU A 53 0.85 -11.16 -8.84
N VAL A 54 1.43 -11.39 -10.01
CA VAL A 54 2.84 -11.10 -10.28
C VAL A 54 3.00 -9.65 -10.71
N LYS A 55 3.98 -8.94 -10.13
CA LYS A 55 4.33 -7.59 -10.57
C LYS A 55 5.10 -7.67 -11.89
N ALA A 56 4.59 -7.00 -12.91
CA ALA A 56 5.28 -6.80 -14.17
C ALA A 56 5.54 -5.31 -14.43
N THR A 57 6.65 -5.01 -15.11
CA THR A 57 7.04 -3.64 -15.47
C THR A 57 7.25 -3.58 -16.98
N PHE A 58 6.60 -2.62 -17.63
CA PHE A 58 6.65 -2.45 -19.08
C PHE A 58 6.87 -0.98 -19.40
N TYR A 59 7.48 -0.71 -20.55
CA TYR A 59 7.52 0.63 -21.11
C TYR A 59 6.26 0.86 -21.94
N LEU A 60 5.66 2.04 -21.78
CA LEU A 60 4.52 2.51 -22.57
C LEU A 60 4.92 3.79 -23.28
N ALA A 61 4.38 4.02 -24.48
CA ALA A 61 4.55 5.32 -25.12
C ALA A 61 3.78 6.39 -24.33
N PRO A 62 4.20 7.67 -24.35
CA PRO A 62 3.47 8.74 -23.67
C PRO A 62 2.00 8.83 -24.10
N ASP A 63 1.73 8.65 -25.39
CA ASP A 63 0.37 8.70 -25.96
C ASP A 63 -0.52 7.55 -25.43
N ASP A 64 0.06 6.38 -25.16
CA ASP A 64 -0.66 5.25 -24.58
C ASP A 64 -1.08 5.55 -23.14
N ILE A 65 -0.27 6.31 -22.39
CA ILE A 65 -0.57 6.71 -21.01
C ILE A 65 -1.79 7.64 -21.00
N ILE A 66 -1.80 8.63 -21.90
CA ILE A 66 -2.92 9.57 -22.05
C ILE A 66 -4.20 8.80 -22.42
N SER A 67 -4.09 7.92 -23.42
CA SER A 67 -5.20 7.09 -23.88
C SER A 67 -5.78 6.20 -22.76
N LEU A 68 -4.92 5.65 -21.89
CA LEU A 68 -5.33 4.88 -20.71
C LEU A 68 -6.14 5.71 -19.71
N GLU A 69 -5.79 6.99 -19.53
CA GLU A 69 -6.50 7.89 -18.62
C GLU A 69 -7.85 8.31 -19.19
N GLU A 70 -7.92 8.60 -20.49
CA GLU A 70 -9.18 8.84 -21.18
C GLU A 70 -10.11 7.63 -21.13
N LEU A 71 -9.55 6.43 -21.34
CA LEU A 71 -10.28 5.17 -21.21
C LEU A 71 -10.86 5.04 -19.80
N GLN A 72 -10.06 5.28 -18.75
CA GLN A 72 -10.51 5.22 -17.37
C GLN A 72 -11.67 6.19 -17.09
N LEU A 73 -11.62 7.41 -17.64
CA LEU A 73 -12.71 8.37 -17.56
C LEU A 73 -13.97 7.88 -18.29
N SER A 74 -13.80 7.29 -19.47
CA SER A 74 -14.92 6.76 -20.27
C SER A 74 -15.63 5.61 -19.54
N VAL A 75 -14.88 4.69 -18.93
CA VAL A 75 -15.40 3.57 -18.13
C VAL A 75 -16.15 4.10 -16.93
N ARG A 76 -15.60 5.10 -16.22
CA ARG A 76 -16.30 5.74 -15.10
C ARG A 76 -17.64 6.36 -15.51
N LYS A 77 -17.71 6.99 -16.68
CA LYS A 77 -18.96 7.56 -17.19
C LYS A 77 -20.00 6.48 -17.52
N ARG A 78 -19.57 5.31 -18.00
CA ARG A 78 -20.46 4.22 -18.41
C ARG A 78 -20.95 3.37 -17.23
N GLU A 79 -20.04 3.01 -16.33
CA GLU A 79 -20.30 2.05 -15.25
C GLU A 79 -20.53 2.71 -13.89
N GLY A 80 -20.28 4.02 -13.78
CA GLY A 80 -20.34 4.76 -12.51
C GLY A 80 -19.17 4.47 -11.56
N ARG A 81 -18.33 3.48 -11.86
CA ARG A 81 -17.15 3.10 -11.05
C ARG A 81 -15.85 3.53 -11.74
N LYS A 82 -14.89 4.01 -10.94
CA LYS A 82 -13.52 4.24 -11.43
C LYS A 82 -12.77 2.91 -11.50
N ALA A 83 -12.52 2.41 -12.70
CA ALA A 83 -11.65 1.25 -12.93
C ALA A 83 -10.19 1.56 -12.56
N ASN A 84 -9.43 0.58 -12.10
CA ASN A 84 -8.01 0.73 -11.84
C ASN A 84 -7.18 0.52 -13.12
N LYS A 85 -6.02 1.18 -13.27
CA LYS A 85 -5.13 0.99 -14.43
C LYS A 85 -4.72 -0.48 -14.59
N SER A 86 -4.45 -1.17 -13.48
CA SER A 86 -4.13 -2.60 -13.50
C SER A 86 -5.30 -3.48 -13.94
N GLU A 87 -6.55 -3.09 -13.66
CA GLU A 87 -7.74 -3.83 -14.13
C GLU A 87 -7.85 -3.72 -15.65
N LEU A 88 -7.74 -2.49 -16.18
CA LEU A 88 -7.79 -2.23 -17.61
C LEU A 88 -6.68 -2.97 -18.38
N ILE A 89 -5.46 -2.99 -17.85
CA ILE A 89 -4.34 -3.70 -18.48
C ILE A 89 -4.58 -5.21 -18.48
N ARG A 90 -5.10 -5.80 -17.39
CA ARG A 90 -5.42 -7.23 -17.36
C ARG A 90 -6.51 -7.60 -18.36
N GLU A 91 -7.53 -6.77 -18.48
CA GLU A 91 -8.59 -6.97 -19.47
C GLU A 91 -8.04 -6.89 -20.88
N ALA A 92 -7.22 -5.88 -21.19
CA ALA A 92 -6.56 -5.75 -22.48
C ALA A 92 -5.69 -6.97 -22.83
N ILE A 93 -4.89 -7.47 -21.89
CA ILE A 93 -4.09 -8.69 -22.06
C ILE A 93 -5.00 -9.90 -22.32
N SER A 94 -6.08 -10.04 -21.55
CA SER A 94 -7.04 -11.15 -21.72
C SER A 94 -7.72 -11.13 -23.09
N LEU A 95 -8.08 -9.93 -23.58
CA LEU A 95 -8.65 -9.75 -24.91
C LEU A 95 -7.64 -10.07 -26.02
N LEU A 96 -6.38 -9.68 -25.83
CA LEU A 96 -5.30 -9.98 -26.75
C LEU A 96 -5.06 -11.49 -26.84
N ILE A 97 -4.94 -12.19 -25.71
CA ILE A 97 -4.76 -13.65 -25.70
C ILE A 97 -5.89 -14.35 -26.47
N LYS A 98 -7.15 -13.98 -26.18
CA LYS A 98 -8.33 -14.51 -26.87
C LYS A 98 -8.33 -14.27 -28.39
N SER A 99 -7.69 -13.20 -28.87
CA SER A 99 -7.63 -12.92 -30.31
C SER A 99 -6.60 -13.78 -31.04
N TYR A 100 -5.57 -14.29 -30.34
CA TYR A 100 -4.50 -15.13 -30.91
C TYR A 100 -4.70 -16.63 -30.66
N GLU A 101 -5.59 -17.02 -29.75
CA GLU A 101 -5.97 -18.43 -29.52
C GLU A 101 -7.02 -18.95 -30.53
N LYS A 102 -7.41 -18.13 -31.52
CA LYS A 102 -8.24 -18.53 -32.66
C LYS A 102 -7.39 -19.10 -33.79
#